data_AF-A0A512N939-F1
#
_entry.id   AF-A0A512N939-F1
#
_cell.length_a   1.000
_cell.length_b   1.000
_cell.length_c   1.000
_cell.angle_alpha   90.00
_cell.angle_beta   90.00
_cell.angle_gamma   90.00
#
_symmetry.space_group_name_H-M   'P 1'
#
loop_
_entity.id
_entity.type
_entity.pdbx_description
1 polymer ?
#
loop_
_entity_poly.entity_id
_entity_poly.type
_entity_poly.pdbx_seq_one_letter_code
_entity_poly.pdbx_strand_id
1 'polypeptide(L)'
;MVTLDHIASDTALHLHVSVVEASMTALEHFSAGWLTDDLDLLTVQHLGLRLFNGGAAALKLLLAGYYQNTASHLRDVLETAFLLDYLRTDPQLVAKWRETEPKKDRREFEPVHIRTALDARDGFTEQKRAEHYRTLSTFAHPNPKAFALLRPTGSKLAKPGPFHDAGLLKALLEEMGKVFVPATVNYLPYFKSRTPIDQVTRDGFFAVANKWFQVGYGTTPREKAPVPPS
;
A
#
# COMPACT_ATOMS: atom_id res chain seq x y z
N MET A 1 0.07 25.76 3.21
CA MET A 1 1.51 26.10 3.19
C MET A 1 2.27 25.34 4.29
N VAL A 2 1.89 25.47 5.57
CA VAL A 2 2.55 24.82 6.73
C VAL A 2 2.92 23.33 6.55
N THR A 3 2.03 22.50 5.98
CA THR A 3 2.29 21.06 5.80
C THR A 3 3.45 20.77 4.84
N LEU A 4 3.55 21.49 3.71
CA LEU A 4 4.61 21.25 2.73
C LEU A 4 5.96 21.78 3.24
N ASP A 5 5.94 22.92 3.94
CA ASP A 5 7.14 23.50 4.57
C ASP A 5 7.71 22.55 5.66
N HIS A 6 6.82 21.89 6.41
CA HIS A 6 7.22 20.89 7.40
C HIS A 6 7.84 19.64 6.75
N ILE A 7 7.28 19.16 5.64
CA ILE A 7 7.86 18.02 4.90
C ILE A 7 9.21 18.40 4.31
N ALA A 8 9.32 19.59 3.71
CA ALA A 8 10.54 20.07 3.08
C ALA A 8 11.70 20.24 4.08
N SER A 9 11.40 20.46 5.35
CA SER A 9 12.41 20.63 6.42
C SER A 9 12.79 19.33 7.14
N ASP A 10 12.11 18.21 6.88
CA ASP A 10 12.40 16.90 7.49
C ASP A 10 12.77 15.87 6.43
N THR A 11 14.06 15.50 6.39
CA THR A 11 14.59 14.52 5.43
C THR A 11 13.95 13.14 5.51
N ALA A 12 13.46 12.71 6.67
CA ALA A 12 12.75 11.44 6.83
C ALA A 12 11.34 11.54 6.24
N LEU A 13 10.62 12.62 6.50
CA LEU A 13 9.31 12.86 5.87
C LEU A 13 9.41 12.95 4.35
N HIS A 14 10.44 13.63 3.85
CA HIS A 14 10.72 13.68 2.42
C HIS A 14 10.91 12.27 1.83
N LEU A 15 11.63 11.38 2.52
CA LEU A 15 11.83 10.01 2.03
C LEU A 15 10.53 9.20 1.98
N HIS A 16 9.62 9.37 2.95
CA HIS A 16 8.29 8.78 2.90
C HIS A 16 7.48 9.27 1.70
N VAL A 17 7.53 10.57 1.41
CA VAL A 17 6.85 11.16 0.24
C VAL A 17 7.46 10.63 -1.05
N SER A 18 8.79 10.62 -1.16
CA SER A 18 9.48 10.14 -2.36
C SER A 18 9.14 8.69 -2.69
N VAL A 19 9.03 7.81 -1.69
CA VAL A 19 8.67 6.40 -1.97
C VAL A 19 7.21 6.24 -2.39
N VAL A 20 6.30 7.06 -1.86
CA VAL A 20 4.90 7.11 -2.30
C VAL A 20 4.81 7.61 -3.74
N GLU A 21 5.51 8.70 -4.08
CA GLU A 21 5.56 9.25 -5.43
C GLU A 21 6.12 8.24 -6.42
N ALA A 22 7.26 7.61 -6.11
CA ALA A 22 7.85 6.58 -6.96
C ALA A 22 6.92 5.37 -7.16
N SER A 23 6.17 4.99 -6.11
CA SER A 23 5.14 3.95 -6.19
C SER A 23 4.01 4.37 -7.13
N MET A 24 3.53 5.61 -7.03
CA MET A 24 2.47 6.15 -7.89
C MET A 24 2.90 6.27 -9.35
N THR A 25 4.13 6.73 -9.63
CA THR A 25 4.69 6.77 -10.99
C THR A 25 4.73 5.38 -11.61
N ALA A 26 5.17 4.37 -10.86
CA ALA A 26 5.18 2.99 -11.34
C ALA A 26 3.76 2.46 -11.60
N LEU A 27 2.83 2.70 -10.67
CA LEU A 27 1.42 2.29 -10.83
C LEU A 27 0.78 2.94 -12.06
N GLU A 28 0.95 4.25 -12.25
CA GLU A 28 0.43 4.97 -13.42
C GLU A 28 1.00 4.42 -14.73
N HIS A 29 2.33 4.25 -14.80
CA HIS A 29 3.03 3.77 -15.99
C HIS A 29 2.49 2.41 -16.45
N PHE A 30 2.37 1.44 -15.54
CA PHE A 30 1.92 0.08 -15.89
C PHE A 30 0.39 -0.08 -15.92
N SER A 31 -0.38 0.74 -15.20
CA SER A 31 -1.84 0.66 -15.23
C SER A 31 -2.44 1.37 -16.43
N ALA A 32 -1.96 2.57 -16.76
CA ALA A 32 -2.53 3.40 -17.82
C ALA A 32 -1.70 3.38 -19.11
N GLY A 33 -0.38 3.24 -19.01
CA GLY A 33 0.53 3.25 -20.16
C GLY A 33 0.68 1.90 -20.87
N TRP A 34 0.16 0.81 -20.29
CA TRP A 34 0.32 -0.53 -20.84
C TRP A 34 -0.88 -0.95 -21.72
N LEU A 35 -0.68 -1.01 -23.03
CA LEU A 35 -1.71 -1.52 -23.95
C LEU A 35 -1.72 -3.06 -23.98
N THR A 36 -2.91 -3.65 -23.84
CA THR A 36 -3.17 -5.10 -23.91
C THR A 36 -4.66 -5.39 -24.14
N ASP A 37 -4.97 -6.52 -24.76
CA ASP A 37 -6.31 -7.11 -24.90
C ASP A 37 -6.50 -8.35 -23.98
N ASP A 38 -5.46 -8.74 -23.25
CA ASP A 38 -5.50 -9.79 -22.25
C ASP A 38 -6.37 -9.34 -21.07
N LEU A 39 -7.48 -10.05 -20.87
CA LEU A 39 -8.46 -9.69 -19.86
C LEU A 39 -7.95 -9.89 -18.41
N ASP A 40 -7.02 -10.81 -18.19
CA ASP A 40 -6.40 -11.00 -16.87
C ASP A 40 -5.46 -9.84 -16.58
N LEU A 41 -4.68 -9.41 -17.58
CA LEU A 41 -3.81 -8.26 -17.44
C LEU A 41 -4.61 -6.95 -17.29
N LEU A 42 -5.71 -6.78 -18.02
CA LEU A 42 -6.65 -5.66 -17.82
C LEU A 42 -7.22 -5.66 -16.39
N THR A 43 -7.53 -6.83 -15.84
CA THR A 43 -8.00 -6.96 -14.46
C THR A 43 -6.94 -6.49 -13.46
N VAL A 44 -5.69 -6.88 -13.67
CA VAL A 44 -4.57 -6.40 -12.87
C VAL A 44 -4.40 -4.88 -13.04
N GLN A 45 -4.53 -4.31 -14.24
CA GLN A 45 -4.48 -2.87 -14.46
C GLN A 45 -5.58 -2.12 -13.69
N HIS A 46 -6.81 -2.65 -13.64
CA HIS A 46 -7.87 -2.06 -12.81
C HIS A 46 -7.53 -2.06 -11.32
N LEU A 47 -6.90 -3.13 -10.81
CA LEU A 47 -6.39 -3.17 -9.43
C LEU A 47 -5.26 -2.15 -9.21
N GLY A 48 -4.38 -1.97 -10.21
CA GLY A 48 -3.34 -0.93 -10.19
C GLY A 48 -3.92 0.49 -10.15
N LEU A 49 -4.95 0.77 -10.95
CA LEU A 49 -5.69 2.04 -10.91
C LEU A 49 -6.38 2.25 -9.55
N ARG A 50 -6.90 1.18 -8.93
CA ARG A 50 -7.47 1.25 -7.58
C ARG A 50 -6.39 1.65 -6.55
N LEU A 51 -5.21 1.04 -6.59
CA LEU A 51 -4.08 1.41 -5.75
C LEU A 51 -3.70 2.88 -5.95
N PHE A 52 -3.55 3.32 -7.21
CA PHE A 52 -3.20 4.70 -7.53
C PHE A 52 -4.25 5.69 -7.01
N ASN A 53 -5.54 5.45 -7.29
CA ASN A 53 -6.61 6.36 -6.91
C ASN A 53 -6.82 6.42 -5.40
N GLY A 54 -6.85 5.26 -4.72
CA GLY A 54 -6.95 5.20 -3.26
C GLY A 54 -5.76 5.86 -2.58
N GLY A 55 -4.58 5.65 -3.15
CA GLY A 55 -3.34 6.27 -2.72
C GLY A 55 -3.29 7.80 -2.88
N ALA A 56 -3.65 8.30 -4.07
CA ALA A 56 -3.73 9.72 -4.35
C ALA A 56 -4.76 10.42 -3.45
N ALA A 57 -5.91 9.78 -3.21
CA ALA A 57 -6.92 10.27 -2.28
C ALA A 57 -6.38 10.34 -0.84
N ALA A 58 -5.71 9.27 -0.38
CA ALA A 58 -5.08 9.24 0.93
C ALA A 58 -4.06 10.37 1.10
N LEU A 59 -3.17 10.58 0.11
CA LEU A 59 -2.18 11.66 0.16
C LEU A 59 -2.83 13.05 0.24
N LYS A 60 -3.84 13.30 -0.61
CA LYS A 60 -4.57 14.58 -0.61
C LYS A 60 -5.25 14.84 0.73
N LEU A 61 -5.93 13.83 1.29
CA LEU A 61 -6.59 13.93 2.59
C LEU A 61 -5.61 14.14 3.72
N LEU A 62 -4.47 13.44 3.70
CA LEU A 62 -3.41 13.58 4.68
C LEU A 62 -2.83 14.99 4.69
N LEU A 63 -2.47 15.51 3.52
CA LEU A 63 -1.92 16.85 3.37
C LEU A 63 -2.92 17.94 3.76
N ALA A 64 -4.22 17.68 3.56
CA ALA A 64 -5.30 18.55 3.99
C ALA A 64 -5.60 18.46 5.50
N GLY A 65 -5.10 17.45 6.24
CA GLY A 65 -5.36 17.29 7.67
C GLY A 65 -6.60 16.44 8.01
N TYR A 66 -7.00 15.52 7.13
CA TYR A 66 -8.05 14.53 7.35
C TYR A 66 -7.46 13.15 7.66
N TYR A 67 -6.90 13.01 8.88
CA TYR A 67 -6.14 11.83 9.29
C TYR A 67 -6.96 10.53 9.36
N GLN A 68 -8.18 10.57 9.90
CA GLN A 68 -9.05 9.40 9.98
C GLN A 68 -9.43 8.88 8.59
N ASN A 69 -9.81 9.78 7.68
CA ASN A 69 -10.18 9.41 6.31
C ASN A 69 -8.97 8.88 5.53
N THR A 70 -7.77 9.41 5.80
CA THR A 70 -6.52 8.87 5.28
C THR A 70 -6.37 7.39 5.66
N ALA A 71 -6.52 7.04 6.94
CA ALA A 71 -6.41 5.66 7.40
C ALA A 71 -7.41 4.71 6.72
N SER A 72 -8.65 5.17 6.47
CA SER A 72 -9.65 4.42 5.72
C SER A 72 -9.21 4.08 4.29
N HIS A 73 -8.58 5.02 3.58
CA HIS A 73 -8.05 4.76 2.25
C HIS A 73 -6.82 3.83 2.30
N LEU A 74 -5.92 3.99 3.27
CA LEU A 74 -4.76 3.11 3.40
C LEU A 74 -5.14 1.66 3.68
N ARG A 75 -6.23 1.43 4.43
CA ARG A 75 -6.77 0.08 4.62
C ARG A 75 -7.14 -0.57 3.28
N ASP A 76 -7.83 0.17 2.41
CA ASP A 76 -8.25 -0.32 1.09
C ASP A 76 -7.05 -0.62 0.18
N VAL A 77 -6.04 0.25 0.19
CA VAL A 77 -4.79 0.04 -0.55
C VAL A 77 -4.07 -1.21 -0.02
N LEU A 78 -4.00 -1.40 1.30
CA LEU A 78 -3.38 -2.58 1.90
C LEU A 78 -4.10 -3.88 1.52
N GLU A 79 -5.43 -3.91 1.58
CA GLU A 79 -6.20 -5.08 1.17
C GLU A 79 -6.04 -5.41 -0.31
N THR A 80 -5.99 -4.37 -1.16
CA THR A 80 -5.71 -4.53 -2.60
C THR A 80 -4.30 -5.07 -2.84
N ALA A 81 -3.31 -4.63 -2.06
CA ALA A 81 -1.94 -5.12 -2.12
C ALA A 81 -1.83 -6.61 -1.75
N PHE A 82 -2.60 -7.06 -0.75
CA PHE A 82 -2.68 -8.48 -0.39
C PHE A 82 -3.38 -9.30 -1.46
N LEU A 83 -4.45 -8.78 -2.06
CA LEU A 83 -5.11 -9.43 -3.19
C LEU A 83 -4.13 -9.63 -4.34
N LEU A 84 -3.37 -8.59 -4.73
CA LEU A 84 -2.37 -8.71 -5.80
C LEU A 84 -1.25 -9.71 -5.49
N ASP A 85 -0.80 -9.81 -4.24
CA ASP A 85 0.18 -10.83 -3.85
C ASP A 85 -0.40 -12.25 -3.97
N TYR A 86 -1.66 -12.41 -3.56
CA TYR A 86 -2.36 -13.69 -3.61
C TYR A 86 -2.63 -14.13 -5.04
N LEU A 87 -3.13 -13.25 -5.91
CA LEU A 87 -3.34 -13.56 -7.32
C LEU A 87 -2.05 -13.95 -8.05
N ARG A 88 -0.87 -13.61 -7.50
CA ARG A 88 0.43 -13.92 -8.10
C ARG A 88 0.88 -15.35 -7.79
N THR A 89 0.24 -16.05 -6.85
CA THR A 89 0.63 -17.42 -6.50
C THR A 89 0.27 -18.42 -7.58
N ASP A 90 -0.78 -18.13 -8.35
CA ASP A 90 -1.22 -18.93 -9.49
C ASP A 90 -1.89 -17.99 -10.52
N PRO A 91 -1.39 -17.89 -11.76
CA PRO A 91 -2.00 -17.07 -12.81
C PRO A 91 -3.50 -17.32 -13.01
N GLN A 92 -3.98 -18.54 -12.76
CA GLN A 92 -5.41 -18.88 -12.91
C GLN A 92 -6.30 -18.14 -11.90
N LEU A 93 -5.75 -17.68 -10.78
CA LEU A 93 -6.51 -16.96 -9.76
C LEU A 93 -7.02 -15.61 -10.28
N VAL A 94 -6.35 -14.98 -11.25
CA VAL A 94 -6.80 -13.71 -11.83
C VAL A 94 -8.12 -13.92 -12.58
N ALA A 95 -8.15 -14.90 -13.49
CA ALA A 95 -9.35 -15.28 -14.23
C ALA A 95 -10.48 -15.69 -13.27
N LYS A 96 -10.16 -16.53 -12.28
CA LYS A 96 -11.13 -16.98 -11.27
C LYS A 96 -11.71 -15.84 -10.45
N TRP A 97 -10.88 -14.91 -9.98
CA TRP A 97 -11.32 -13.75 -9.21
C TRP A 97 -12.25 -12.85 -10.03
N ARG A 98 -11.86 -12.58 -11.29
CA ARG A 98 -12.65 -11.79 -12.23
C ARG A 98 -14.03 -12.42 -12.51
N GLU A 99 -14.09 -13.74 -12.59
CA GLU A 99 -15.31 -14.50 -12.89
C GLU A 99 -16.14 -14.83 -11.64
N THR A 100 -15.64 -14.50 -10.44
CA THR A 100 -16.32 -14.82 -9.18
C THR A 100 -17.63 -14.04 -9.04
N GLU A 101 -18.75 -14.76 -9.04
CA GLU A 101 -20.06 -14.17 -8.79
C GLU A 101 -20.21 -13.67 -7.34
N PRO A 102 -20.87 -12.51 -7.11
CA PRO A 102 -20.92 -11.86 -5.80
C PRO A 102 -21.50 -12.67 -4.63
N LYS A 103 -22.21 -13.78 -4.87
CA LYS A 103 -23.01 -14.48 -3.85
C LYS A 103 -22.66 -15.96 -3.63
N LYS A 104 -21.88 -16.61 -4.51
CA LYS A 104 -21.66 -18.07 -4.44
C LYS A 104 -20.24 -18.48 -4.03
N ASP A 105 -19.19 -17.81 -4.53
CA ASP A 105 -17.81 -18.33 -4.42
C ASP A 105 -16.77 -17.34 -3.85
N ARG A 106 -17.20 -16.33 -3.08
CA ARG A 106 -16.30 -15.27 -2.59
C ARG A 106 -15.35 -15.63 -1.46
N ARG A 107 -15.55 -16.76 -0.77
CA ARG A 107 -14.82 -17.11 0.46
C ARG A 107 -13.30 -17.15 0.26
N GLU A 108 -12.86 -17.68 -0.87
CA GLU A 108 -11.43 -17.77 -1.23
C GLU A 108 -10.78 -16.39 -1.43
N PHE A 109 -11.58 -15.38 -1.78
CA PHE A 109 -11.11 -14.01 -2.00
C PHE A 109 -11.50 -13.06 -0.86
N GLU A 110 -11.98 -13.60 0.27
CA GLU A 110 -12.20 -12.79 1.47
C GLU A 110 -10.85 -12.32 2.04
N PRO A 111 -10.76 -11.08 2.54
CA PRO A 111 -9.48 -10.54 3.02
C PRO A 111 -8.79 -11.40 4.09
N VAL A 112 -9.58 -12.05 4.95
CA VAL A 112 -9.05 -12.97 5.98
C VAL A 112 -8.46 -14.24 5.37
N HIS A 113 -9.12 -14.81 4.36
CA HIS A 113 -8.64 -16.00 3.66
C HIS A 113 -7.33 -15.69 2.94
N ILE A 114 -7.30 -14.59 2.19
CA ILE A 114 -6.12 -14.11 1.47
C ILE A 114 -4.93 -13.96 2.41
N ARG A 115 -5.07 -13.23 3.53
CA ARG A 115 -3.95 -13.04 4.48
C ARG A 115 -3.48 -14.35 5.08
N THR A 116 -4.41 -15.25 5.42
CA THR A 116 -4.08 -16.58 5.97
C THR A 116 -3.31 -17.43 4.95
N ALA A 117 -3.75 -17.43 3.69
CA ALA A 117 -3.10 -18.15 2.61
C ALA A 117 -1.69 -17.60 2.33
N LEU A 118 -1.51 -16.27 2.35
CA LEU A 118 -0.21 -15.63 2.19
C LEU A 118 0.74 -15.92 3.35
N ASP A 119 0.26 -15.88 4.60
CA ASP A 119 1.05 -16.24 5.77
C ASP A 119 1.49 -17.70 5.73
N ALA A 120 0.58 -18.61 5.32
CA ALA A 120 0.91 -20.02 5.12
C ALA A 120 1.93 -20.25 3.98
N ARG A 121 1.77 -19.57 2.83
CA ARG A 121 2.70 -19.63 1.70
C ARG A 121 4.12 -19.23 2.10
N ASP A 122 4.25 -18.18 2.92
CA ASP A 122 5.53 -17.61 3.30
C ASP A 122 6.10 -18.20 4.60
N GLY A 123 5.39 -19.16 5.23
CA GLY A 123 5.80 -19.79 6.49
C GLY A 123 5.73 -18.86 7.71
N PHE A 124 4.91 -17.80 7.67
CA PHE A 124 4.77 -16.85 8.77
C PHE A 124 3.71 -17.31 9.77
N THR A 125 4.10 -17.45 11.03
CA THR A 125 3.19 -17.82 12.14
C THR A 125 2.75 -16.63 13.00
N GLU A 126 3.43 -15.48 12.88
CA GLU A 126 3.23 -14.31 13.73
C GLU A 126 1.99 -13.46 13.32
N GLN A 127 1.36 -13.76 12.18
CA GLN A 127 0.18 -13.06 11.65
C GLN A 127 0.34 -11.54 11.48
N LYS A 128 1.56 -11.08 11.15
CA LYS A 128 1.87 -9.64 10.97
C LYS A 128 0.98 -8.96 9.92
N ARG A 129 0.54 -9.68 8.88
CA ARG A 129 -0.44 -9.16 7.91
C ARG A 129 -1.78 -8.85 8.54
N ALA A 130 -2.27 -9.72 9.43
CA ALA A 130 -3.52 -9.52 10.16
C ALA A 130 -3.39 -8.40 11.19
N GLU A 131 -2.25 -8.28 11.86
CA GLU A 131 -1.95 -7.18 12.78
C GLU A 131 -1.95 -5.82 12.06
N HIS A 132 -1.27 -5.74 10.92
CA HIS A 132 -1.21 -4.52 10.10
C HIS A 132 -2.59 -4.10 9.62
N TYR A 133 -3.37 -5.04 9.08
CA TYR A 133 -4.78 -4.81 8.72
C TYR A 133 -5.61 -4.34 9.91
N ARG A 134 -5.49 -5.01 11.07
CA ARG A 134 -6.26 -4.69 12.28
C ARG A 134 -5.95 -3.27 12.77
N THR A 135 -4.70 -2.83 12.64
CA THR A 135 -4.27 -1.48 13.01
C THR A 135 -4.99 -0.44 12.16
N LEU A 136 -4.91 -0.52 10.84
CA LEU A 136 -5.61 0.40 9.93
C LEU A 136 -7.13 0.32 10.09
N SER A 137 -7.68 -0.88 10.23
CA SER A 137 -9.11 -1.11 10.44
C SER A 137 -9.62 -0.49 11.74
N THR A 138 -8.83 -0.57 12.83
CA THR A 138 -9.12 0.07 14.10
C THR A 138 -9.27 1.59 13.95
N PHE A 139 -8.45 2.21 13.11
CA PHE A 139 -8.50 3.65 12.89
C PHE A 139 -9.55 4.11 11.86
N ALA A 140 -10.02 3.20 11.00
CA ALA A 140 -11.01 3.48 9.96
C ALA A 140 -12.48 3.34 10.42
N HIS A 141 -12.77 2.48 11.41
CA HIS A 141 -14.14 2.21 11.86
C HIS A 141 -14.63 3.15 12.96
N PRO A 142 -15.95 3.35 13.12
CA PRO A 142 -16.52 4.13 14.21
C PRO A 142 -16.37 3.38 15.54
N ASN A 143 -15.23 3.56 16.19
CA ASN A 143 -14.93 3.01 17.51
C ASN A 143 -14.08 4.00 18.33
N PRO A 144 -14.01 3.86 19.67
CA PRO A 144 -13.31 4.81 20.52
C PRO A 144 -11.81 4.99 20.21
N LYS A 145 -11.13 3.96 19.69
CA LYS A 145 -9.71 4.07 19.31
C LYS A 145 -9.54 4.92 18.05
N ALA A 146 -10.48 4.87 17.11
CA ALA A 146 -10.45 5.69 15.90
C ALA A 146 -10.51 7.19 16.20
N PHE A 147 -11.13 7.60 17.32
CA PHE A 147 -11.16 8.99 17.75
C PHE A 147 -9.78 9.56 18.09
N ALA A 148 -8.75 8.72 18.24
CA ALA A 148 -7.37 9.18 18.35
C ALA A 148 -6.95 10.04 17.13
N LEU A 149 -7.40 9.70 15.92
CA LEU A 149 -7.08 10.47 14.71
C LEU A 149 -7.93 11.74 14.53
N LEU A 150 -8.92 11.95 15.40
CA LEU A 150 -9.72 13.16 15.44
C LEU A 150 -9.21 14.16 16.48
N ARG A 151 -8.20 13.78 17.28
CA ARG A 151 -7.64 14.61 18.34
C ARG A 151 -6.24 15.08 17.94
N PRO A 152 -5.97 16.39 17.92
CA PRO A 152 -4.60 16.87 17.85
C PRO A 152 -3.75 16.27 18.97
N THR A 153 -2.48 16.00 18.69
CA THR A 153 -1.45 15.55 19.61
C THR A 153 -1.43 16.46 20.84
N GLY A 154 -1.55 15.84 22.02
CA GLY A 154 -1.64 16.56 23.31
C GLY A 154 -3.04 17.06 23.68
N SER A 155 -4.04 16.93 22.81
CA SER A 155 -5.44 17.29 23.11
C SER A 155 -6.26 16.09 23.58
N LYS A 156 -7.14 16.31 24.56
CA LYS A 156 -8.20 15.35 24.92
C LYS A 156 -9.48 15.52 24.08
N LEU A 157 -9.67 16.69 23.46
CA LEU A 157 -10.85 17.03 22.67
C LEU A 157 -10.64 16.75 21.19
N ALA A 158 -11.64 16.12 20.57
CA ALA A 158 -11.69 15.94 19.13
C ALA A 158 -11.93 17.28 18.42
N LYS A 159 -11.43 17.40 17.19
CA LYS A 159 -11.67 18.54 16.30
C LYS A 159 -12.26 18.06 14.98
N PRO A 160 -13.27 18.74 14.43
CA PRO A 160 -13.64 18.51 13.05
C PRO A 160 -12.44 18.85 12.16
N GLY A 161 -12.17 18.00 11.17
CA GLY A 161 -11.16 18.29 10.15
C GLY A 161 -11.58 19.43 9.23
N PRO A 162 -10.63 20.08 8.53
CA PRO A 162 -9.20 19.80 8.55
C PRO A 162 -8.49 20.43 9.76
N PHE A 163 -7.47 19.77 10.30
CA PHE A 163 -6.54 20.40 11.25
C PHE A 163 -5.11 19.92 11.01
N HIS A 164 -4.13 20.77 11.31
CA HIS A 164 -2.72 20.42 11.20
C HIS A 164 -2.22 19.78 12.49
N ASP A 165 -1.53 18.66 12.34
CA ASP A 165 -0.84 17.92 13.39
C ASP A 165 0.40 17.23 12.82
N ALA A 166 1.58 17.66 13.25
CA ALA A 166 2.85 17.12 12.77
C ALA A 166 3.05 15.64 13.13
N GLY A 167 2.57 15.21 14.31
CA GLY A 167 2.70 13.84 14.77
C GLY A 167 1.85 12.87 13.94
N LEU A 168 0.59 13.22 13.72
CA LEU A 168 -0.31 12.43 12.87
C LEU A 168 0.12 12.44 11.40
N LEU A 169 0.60 13.59 10.91
CA LEU A 169 1.16 13.71 9.56
C LEU A 169 2.33 12.74 9.37
N LYS A 170 3.30 12.77 10.28
CA LYS A 170 4.46 11.87 10.26
C LYS A 170 4.03 10.40 10.30
N ALA A 171 3.19 10.03 11.26
CA ALA A 171 2.76 8.65 11.45
C ALA A 171 2.05 8.10 10.21
N LEU A 172 1.17 8.89 9.59
CA LEU A 172 0.43 8.45 8.41
C LEU A 172 1.28 8.49 7.12
N LEU A 173 2.26 9.40 6.99
CA LEU A 173 3.23 9.33 5.90
C LEU A 173 4.11 8.07 5.99
N GLU A 174 4.53 7.71 7.20
CA GLU A 174 5.24 6.45 7.43
C GLU A 174 4.39 5.24 7.04
N GLU A 175 3.14 5.24 7.48
CA GLU A 175 2.16 4.19 7.19
C GLU A 175 1.86 4.10 5.68
N MET A 176 1.79 5.22 4.97
CA MET A 176 1.70 5.24 3.50
C MET A 176 2.87 4.49 2.86
N GLY A 177 4.11 4.75 3.29
CA GLY A 177 5.28 4.01 2.81
C GLY A 177 5.15 2.50 3.04
N LYS A 178 4.74 2.10 4.25
CA LYS A 178 4.54 0.68 4.63
C LYS A 178 3.48 -0.04 3.79
N VAL A 179 2.49 0.69 3.27
CA VAL A 179 1.41 0.12 2.45
C VAL A 179 1.76 0.15 0.96
N PHE A 180 2.30 1.25 0.46
CA PHE A 180 2.56 1.42 -0.98
C PHE A 180 3.75 0.61 -1.49
N VAL A 181 4.83 0.53 -0.70
CA VAL A 181 6.01 -0.23 -1.12
C VAL A 181 5.66 -1.69 -1.41
N PRO A 182 5.02 -2.46 -0.50
CA PRO A 182 4.61 -3.82 -0.83
C PRO A 182 3.54 -3.86 -1.93
N ALA A 183 2.62 -2.89 -2.00
CA ALA A 183 1.63 -2.84 -3.08
C ALA A 183 2.29 -2.79 -4.47
N THR A 184 3.26 -1.89 -4.66
CA THR A 184 3.98 -1.77 -5.92
C THR A 184 4.91 -2.96 -6.17
N VAL A 185 5.58 -3.49 -5.14
CA VAL A 185 6.38 -4.72 -5.26
C VAL A 185 5.55 -5.92 -5.72
N ASN A 186 4.31 -6.05 -5.25
CA ASN A 186 3.40 -7.12 -5.64
C ASN A 186 2.81 -6.90 -7.04
N TYR A 187 2.69 -5.64 -7.47
CA TYR A 187 2.07 -5.25 -8.73
C TYR A 187 3.02 -5.34 -9.94
N LEU A 188 4.27 -4.90 -9.80
CA LEU A 188 5.22 -4.87 -10.92
C LEU A 188 5.47 -6.22 -11.62
N PRO A 189 5.51 -7.38 -10.92
CA PRO A 189 5.79 -8.68 -11.55
C PRO A 189 4.76 -9.14 -12.59
N TYR A 190 3.56 -8.56 -12.62
CA TYR A 190 2.56 -8.88 -13.65
C TYR A 190 2.94 -8.35 -15.04
N PHE A 191 3.92 -7.43 -15.12
CA PHE A 191 4.33 -6.79 -16.35
C PHE A 191 5.76 -7.20 -16.69
N LYS A 192 6.00 -7.74 -17.89
CA LYS A 192 7.36 -7.96 -18.41
C LYS A 192 7.95 -6.63 -18.89
N SER A 193 9.28 -6.43 -18.89
CA SER A 193 9.82 -5.22 -19.54
C SER A 193 9.66 -5.38 -21.06
N ARG A 194 9.02 -4.42 -21.73
CA ARG A 194 8.91 -4.36 -23.20
C ARG A 194 9.78 -3.25 -23.77
N THR A 195 9.96 -2.19 -23.01
CA THR A 195 10.70 -0.99 -23.42
C THR A 195 11.79 -0.62 -22.40
N PRO A 196 12.81 0.17 -22.81
CA PRO A 196 13.75 0.76 -21.86
C PRO A 196 13.07 1.61 -20.79
N ILE A 197 11.96 2.29 -21.13
CA ILE A 197 11.20 3.11 -20.18
C ILE A 197 10.59 2.23 -19.08
N ASP A 198 10.08 1.03 -19.41
CA ASP A 198 9.57 0.09 -18.41
C ASP A 198 10.65 -0.27 -17.38
N GLN A 199 11.88 -0.48 -17.86
CA GLN A 199 13.01 -0.82 -17.00
C GLN A 199 13.41 0.37 -16.13
N VAL A 200 13.53 1.57 -16.70
CA VAL A 200 13.84 2.80 -15.99
C VAL A 200 12.81 3.10 -14.89
N THR A 201 11.52 2.94 -15.19
CA THR A 201 10.43 3.15 -14.21
C THR A 201 10.56 2.15 -13.04
N ARG A 202 10.85 0.87 -13.32
CA ARG A 202 11.06 -0.13 -12.26
C ARG A 202 12.30 0.17 -11.43
N ASP A 203 13.42 0.47 -12.07
CA ASP A 203 14.69 0.75 -11.39
C ASP A 203 14.58 2.00 -10.52
N GLY A 204 13.88 3.04 -11.02
CA GLY A 204 13.57 4.25 -10.26
C GLY A 204 12.78 3.95 -8.99
N PHE A 205 11.72 3.15 -9.09
CA PHE A 205 10.96 2.70 -7.92
C PHE A 205 11.84 1.91 -6.94
N PHE A 206 12.55 0.89 -7.40
CA PHE A 206 13.37 0.05 -6.52
C PHE A 206 14.52 0.80 -5.87
N ALA A 207 15.12 1.78 -6.54
CA ALA A 207 16.17 2.63 -5.96
C ALA A 207 15.63 3.39 -4.73
N VAL A 208 14.47 4.03 -4.86
CA VAL A 208 13.85 4.78 -3.75
C VAL A 208 13.34 3.84 -2.65
N ALA A 209 12.70 2.73 -3.02
CA ALA A 209 12.20 1.74 -2.06
C ALA A 209 13.34 1.11 -1.24
N ASN A 210 14.47 0.78 -1.87
CA ASN A 210 15.64 0.24 -1.16
C ASN A 210 16.21 1.24 -0.16
N LYS A 211 16.34 2.52 -0.56
CA LYS A 211 16.76 3.58 0.35
C LYS A 211 15.78 3.73 1.52
N TRP A 212 14.49 3.70 1.24
CA TRP A 212 13.43 3.77 2.26
C TRP A 212 13.53 2.61 3.26
N PHE A 213 13.72 1.38 2.78
CA PHE A 213 13.94 0.21 3.63
C PHE A 213 15.20 0.32 4.49
N GLN A 214 16.32 0.75 3.92
CA GLN A 214 17.57 0.93 4.66
C GLN A 214 17.43 1.93 5.82
N VAL A 215 16.78 3.06 5.57
CA VAL A 215 16.58 4.10 6.59
C VAL A 215 15.58 3.63 7.66
N GLY A 216 14.51 2.93 7.28
CA GLY A 216 13.47 2.51 8.21
C GLY A 216 13.79 1.25 9.03
N TYR A 217 14.57 0.31 8.47
CA TYR A 217 14.78 -1.03 9.04
C TYR A 217 16.26 -1.43 9.16
N GLY A 218 17.20 -0.62 8.71
CA GLY A 218 18.64 -0.87 8.84
C GLY A 218 19.22 -1.95 7.90
N THR A 219 18.40 -2.61 7.08
CA THR A 219 18.82 -3.68 6.15
C THR A 219 18.07 -3.59 4.82
N THR A 220 18.71 -3.94 3.70
CA THR A 220 17.99 -4.17 2.42
C THR A 220 17.33 -5.56 2.41
N PRO A 221 16.14 -5.73 1.81
CA PRO A 221 15.42 -7.01 1.82
C PRO A 221 16.19 -8.22 1.24
N ARG A 222 17.30 -8.02 0.53
CA ARG A 222 18.11 -9.08 -0.09
C ARG A 222 19.02 -9.85 0.88
N GLU A 223 19.24 -9.40 2.11
CA GLU A 223 20.16 -10.08 3.03
C GLU A 223 19.58 -11.32 3.72
N LYS A 224 18.26 -11.53 3.66
CA LYS A 224 17.62 -12.76 4.14
C LYS A 224 17.18 -13.62 2.97
N ALA A 225 18.14 -14.25 2.30
CA ALA A 225 17.82 -15.37 1.42
C ALA A 225 17.16 -16.49 2.25
N PRO A 226 16.12 -17.17 1.74
CA PRO A 226 15.57 -18.34 2.42
C PRO A 226 16.64 -19.42 2.52
N VAL A 227 16.76 -20.02 3.71
CA VAL A 227 17.54 -21.24 3.90
C VAL A 227 16.91 -22.31 3.01
N PRO A 228 17.67 -22.94 2.09
CA PRO A 228 17.13 -23.98 1.25
C PRO A 228 16.62 -25.14 2.11
N PRO A 229 15.49 -25.77 1.75
CA PRO A 229 14.99 -26.91 2.49
C PRO A 229 16.03 -28.04 2.48
N SER A 230 16.27 -28.59 3.66
CA SER A 230 17.04 -29.82 3.89
C SER A 230 16.37 -31.05 3.29
#